data_AF-T1H5P8-F1
#
_entry.id   AF-T1H5P8-F1
#
_cell.length_a   1.000
_cell.length_b   1.000
_cell.length_c   1.000
_cell.angle_alpha   90.00
_cell.angle_beta   90.00
_cell.angle_gamma   90.00
#
_symmetry.space_group_name_H-M   'P 1'
#
loop_
_entity.id
_entity.type
_entity.pdbx_description
1 polymer ?
#
loop_
_entity_poly.entity_id
_entity_poly.type
_entity_poly.pdbx_seq_one_letter_code
_entity_poly.pdbx_strand_id
1 'polypeptide(L)'
;MTNSKEYRRGTRDMFSRHFRKNGVIPLGINMIVYKQGDIDIKGYGAVQKSMPYKTYHRKAGRVLNVSAHAFGVIVNKRVRALPKENNVRIEHVKHSKCREDFLRRVKNEHKLKEKVKGVWVNLKRQPEPPKKVNFV
;
A
#
# COMPACT_ATOMS: atom_id res chain seq x y z
N MET A 1 22.70 -27.11 -11.33
CA MET A 1 21.38 -26.95 -12.00
C MET A 1 21.03 -25.46 -12.06
N THR A 2 21.14 -24.83 -13.22
CA THR A 2 20.91 -23.39 -13.39
C THR A 2 19.42 -23.13 -13.56
N ASN A 3 18.86 -22.49 -12.56
CA ASN A 3 17.44 -22.17 -12.48
C ASN A 3 17.15 -21.01 -13.46
N SER A 4 16.19 -21.15 -14.40
CA SER A 4 15.96 -20.19 -15.50
C SER A 4 15.76 -18.75 -15.00
N LYS A 5 16.22 -17.72 -15.70
CA LYS A 5 16.21 -16.32 -15.20
C LYS A 5 15.17 -15.45 -15.89
N GLU A 6 13.97 -15.99 -16.08
CA GLU A 6 12.91 -15.31 -16.81
C GLU A 6 12.07 -14.35 -15.96
N TYR A 7 11.38 -13.45 -16.65
CA TYR A 7 10.55 -12.40 -16.06
C TYR A 7 9.45 -12.93 -15.13
N ARG A 8 8.80 -14.04 -15.50
CA ARG A 8 7.65 -14.64 -14.78
C ARG A 8 7.97 -15.93 -14.04
N ARG A 9 9.24 -16.31 -13.92
CA ARG A 9 9.59 -17.54 -13.20
C ARG A 9 9.16 -17.48 -11.73
N GLY A 10 8.54 -18.57 -11.25
CA GLY A 10 8.15 -18.72 -9.84
C GLY A 10 6.97 -17.83 -9.45
N THR A 11 6.08 -17.52 -10.39
CA THR A 11 4.95 -16.61 -10.17
C THR A 11 3.59 -17.28 -10.24
N ARG A 12 3.54 -18.63 -10.31
CA ARG A 12 2.32 -19.45 -10.42
C ARG A 12 1.27 -18.99 -9.41
N ASP A 13 1.60 -19.00 -8.13
CA ASP A 13 0.64 -18.62 -7.08
C ASP A 13 0.59 -17.10 -6.88
N MET A 14 1.70 -16.41 -7.09
CA MET A 14 1.85 -14.97 -6.82
C MET A 14 0.86 -14.12 -7.62
N PHE A 15 0.66 -14.45 -8.90
CA PHE A 15 -0.25 -13.74 -9.81
C PHE A 15 -1.53 -14.52 -10.12
N SER A 16 -1.69 -15.71 -9.54
CA SER A 16 -2.94 -16.47 -9.62
C SER A 16 -4.11 -15.65 -9.05
N ARG A 17 -5.28 -15.79 -9.66
CA ARG A 17 -6.51 -15.23 -9.11
C ARG A 17 -7.00 -16.14 -7.97
N HIS A 18 -7.60 -15.53 -6.95
CA HIS A 18 -8.13 -16.28 -5.82
C HIS A 18 -9.37 -17.08 -6.26
N PHE A 19 -9.71 -18.12 -5.49
CA PHE A 19 -10.89 -18.94 -5.76
C PHE A 19 -12.16 -18.09 -5.92
N ARG A 20 -13.01 -18.45 -6.90
CA ARG A 20 -14.24 -17.71 -7.29
C ARG A 20 -14.02 -16.24 -7.65
N LYS A 21 -12.79 -15.85 -7.95
CA LYS A 21 -12.45 -14.53 -8.46
C LYS A 21 -11.80 -14.68 -9.82
N ASN A 22 -12.26 -15.55 -10.70
CA ASN A 22 -11.77 -15.66 -12.09
C ASN A 22 -12.55 -14.71 -13.02
N GLY A 23 -12.09 -14.54 -14.27
CA GLY A 23 -12.80 -13.75 -15.30
C GLY A 23 -12.25 -12.35 -15.53
N VAL A 24 -13.12 -11.38 -15.79
CA VAL A 24 -12.77 -9.96 -16.00
C VAL A 24 -12.58 -9.25 -14.65
N ILE A 25 -11.89 -8.11 -14.66
CA ILE A 25 -11.71 -7.26 -13.47
C ILE A 25 -12.98 -6.42 -13.30
N PRO A 26 -13.52 -6.24 -12.07
CA PRO A 26 -14.66 -5.36 -11.85
C PRO A 26 -14.32 -3.92 -12.23
N LEU A 27 -15.23 -3.25 -12.95
CA LEU A 27 -15.06 -1.88 -13.44
C LEU A 27 -14.76 -0.88 -12.32
N GLY A 28 -15.23 -1.15 -11.11
CA GLY A 28 -14.95 -0.34 -9.92
C GLY A 28 -13.46 -0.09 -9.70
N ILE A 29 -12.55 -1.01 -10.06
CA ILE A 29 -11.10 -0.82 -9.91
C ILE A 29 -10.57 0.28 -10.84
N ASN A 30 -11.10 0.37 -12.06
CA ASN A 30 -10.68 1.36 -13.04
C ASN A 30 -11.21 2.77 -12.72
N MET A 31 -12.33 2.86 -12.01
CA MET A 31 -12.96 4.13 -11.63
C MET A 31 -12.36 4.74 -10.34
N ILE A 32 -11.45 4.05 -9.67
CA ILE A 32 -10.79 4.59 -8.48
C ILE A 32 -9.91 5.76 -8.88
N VAL A 33 -10.23 6.93 -8.32
CA VAL A 33 -9.39 8.11 -8.46
C VAL A 33 -8.18 7.97 -7.54
N TYR A 34 -7.00 8.03 -8.13
CA TYR A 34 -5.74 8.10 -7.41
C TYR A 34 -5.19 9.52 -7.48
N LYS A 35 -4.67 9.98 -6.35
CA LYS A 35 -3.91 11.22 -6.24
C LYS A 35 -2.46 10.88 -5.92
N GLN A 36 -1.58 11.85 -6.01
CA GLN A 36 -0.21 11.69 -5.54
C GLN A 36 -0.24 11.30 -4.04
N GLY A 37 0.36 10.17 -3.69
CA GLY A 37 0.21 9.60 -2.36
C GLY A 37 0.74 8.17 -2.23
N ASP A 38 0.42 7.55 -1.10
CA ASP A 38 0.86 6.19 -0.75
C ASP A 38 -0.07 5.12 -1.35
N ILE A 39 0.52 4.15 -2.05
CA ILE A 39 -0.18 3.12 -2.83
C ILE A 39 0.50 1.77 -2.64
N ASP A 40 -0.28 0.69 -2.71
CA ASP A 40 0.24 -0.67 -2.76
C ASP A 40 0.17 -1.25 -4.17
N ILE A 41 1.28 -1.85 -4.63
CA ILE A 41 1.36 -2.55 -5.91
C ILE A 41 0.90 -4.00 -5.73
N LYS A 42 -0.17 -4.40 -6.42
CA LYS A 42 -0.68 -5.77 -6.43
C LYS A 42 -1.06 -6.20 -7.84
N GLY A 43 -0.26 -7.08 -8.44
CA GLY A 43 -0.47 -7.62 -9.78
C GLY A 43 -1.77 -8.42 -9.84
N TYR A 44 -2.54 -8.20 -10.88
CA TYR A 44 -3.85 -8.79 -11.08
C TYR A 44 -3.82 -9.64 -12.35
N GLY A 45 -3.87 -10.97 -12.23
CA GLY A 45 -3.57 -11.88 -13.34
C GLY A 45 -4.51 -11.80 -14.55
N ALA A 46 -5.66 -11.12 -14.45
CA ALA A 46 -6.58 -10.89 -15.57
C ALA A 46 -6.08 -9.85 -16.57
N VAL A 47 -5.17 -8.95 -16.17
CA VAL A 47 -4.55 -7.96 -17.06
C VAL A 47 -3.06 -8.26 -17.13
N GLN A 48 -2.55 -8.44 -18.35
CA GLN A 48 -1.15 -8.81 -18.56
C GLN A 48 -0.24 -7.59 -18.82
N LYS A 49 -0.82 -6.51 -19.35
CA LYS A 49 -0.08 -5.29 -19.72
C LYS A 49 0.40 -4.56 -18.47
N SER A 50 1.65 -4.09 -18.47
CA SER A 50 2.25 -3.30 -17.37
C SER A 50 2.12 -3.97 -16.00
N MET A 51 2.08 -5.31 -15.99
CA MET A 51 2.06 -6.08 -14.76
C MET A 51 3.41 -5.93 -14.06
N PRO A 52 3.44 -5.66 -12.74
CA PRO A 52 4.68 -5.42 -12.03
C PRO A 52 5.58 -6.67 -12.00
N TYR A 53 6.90 -6.46 -12.02
CA TYR A 53 7.84 -7.55 -11.78
C TYR A 53 7.67 -8.10 -10.35
N LYS A 54 7.87 -9.42 -10.18
CA LYS A 54 7.60 -10.16 -8.92
C LYS A 54 8.22 -9.54 -7.66
N THR A 55 9.39 -8.91 -7.79
CA THR A 55 10.07 -8.24 -6.66
C THR A 55 9.33 -7.01 -6.12
N TYR A 56 8.46 -6.40 -6.92
CA TYR A 56 7.67 -5.23 -6.52
C TYR A 56 6.23 -5.57 -6.14
N HIS A 57 5.85 -6.85 -6.29
CA HIS A 57 4.54 -7.30 -5.87
C HIS A 57 4.38 -7.17 -4.35
N ARG A 58 3.21 -6.69 -3.92
CA ARG A 58 2.84 -6.43 -2.51
C ARG A 58 3.77 -5.45 -1.80
N LYS A 59 4.34 -4.50 -2.53
CA LYS A 59 5.08 -3.39 -1.93
C LYS A 59 4.25 -2.13 -1.89
N ALA A 60 4.34 -1.43 -0.76
CA ALA A 60 3.93 -0.04 -0.67
C ALA A 60 4.94 0.84 -1.40
N GLY A 61 4.43 1.85 -2.07
CA GLY A 61 5.19 2.85 -2.79
C GLY A 61 4.49 4.19 -2.76
N ARG A 62 5.11 5.17 -3.40
CA ARG A 62 4.53 6.50 -3.58
C ARG A 62 4.37 6.81 -5.05
N VAL A 63 3.22 7.37 -5.40
CA VAL A 63 3.00 7.89 -6.76
C VAL A 63 3.91 9.07 -7.00
N LEU A 64 4.68 9.00 -8.08
CA LEU A 64 5.45 10.12 -8.61
C LEU A 64 4.60 10.93 -9.58
N ASN A 65 4.15 10.26 -10.64
CA ASN A 65 3.43 10.85 -11.75
C ASN A 65 2.22 9.99 -12.12
N VAL A 66 1.24 10.65 -12.73
CA VAL A 66 -0.01 10.05 -13.20
C VAL A 66 -0.04 10.17 -14.72
N SER A 67 -0.28 9.05 -15.39
CA SER A 67 -0.50 8.97 -16.84
C SER A 67 -1.96 8.53 -17.10
N ALA A 68 -2.40 8.54 -18.37
CA ALA A 68 -3.79 8.26 -18.74
C ALA A 68 -4.30 6.88 -18.25
N HIS A 69 -3.45 5.86 -18.24
CA HIS A 69 -3.82 4.49 -17.86
C HIS A 69 -2.89 3.85 -16.82
N ALA A 70 -1.89 4.59 -16.35
CA ALA A 70 -0.85 4.06 -15.48
C ALA A 70 -0.31 5.12 -14.51
N PHE A 71 0.36 4.64 -13.48
CA PHE A 71 1.05 5.44 -12.48
C PHE A 71 2.53 5.08 -12.50
N GLY A 72 3.40 6.09 -12.45
CA GLY A 72 4.78 5.85 -12.04
C GLY A 72 4.84 5.84 -10.52
N VAL A 73 5.33 4.74 -9.96
CA VAL A 73 5.40 4.50 -8.52
C VAL A 73 6.85 4.29 -8.12
N ILE A 74 7.33 5.05 -7.13
CA ILE A 74 8.60 4.77 -6.47
C ILE A 74 8.40 3.63 -5.48
N VAL A 75 9.20 2.59 -5.64
CA VAL A 75 9.30 1.49 -4.69
C VAL A 75 10.76 1.16 -4.42
N ASN A 76 11.08 0.93 -3.16
CA ASN A 76 12.43 0.50 -2.78
C ASN A 76 12.64 -0.98 -3.09
N LYS A 77 13.72 -1.29 -3.82
CA LYS A 77 14.19 -2.66 -4.03
C LYS A 77 14.99 -3.11 -2.80
N ARG A 78 14.77 -4.35 -2.33
CA ARG A 78 15.37 -4.86 -1.08
C ARG A 78 16.90 -4.90 -1.13
N VAL A 79 17.47 -5.19 -2.29
CA VAL A 79 18.92 -5.25 -2.49
C VAL A 79 19.45 -3.81 -2.51
N ARG A 80 19.92 -3.33 -1.35
CA ARG A 80 20.48 -1.97 -1.10
C ARG A 80 19.49 -0.81 -0.98
N ALA A 81 18.21 -1.09 -0.70
CA ALA A 81 17.16 -0.07 -0.53
C ALA A 81 17.07 0.95 -1.69
N LEU A 82 17.49 0.55 -2.89
CA LEU A 82 17.54 1.45 -4.05
C LEU A 82 16.11 1.84 -4.47
N PRO A 83 15.80 3.14 -4.59
CA PRO A 83 14.54 3.57 -5.14
C PRO A 83 14.48 3.17 -6.61
N LYS A 84 13.35 2.60 -7.01
CA LYS A 84 13.07 2.22 -8.39
C LYS A 84 11.72 2.77 -8.78
N GLU A 85 11.70 3.42 -9.92
CA GLU A 85 10.50 3.94 -10.55
C GLU A 85 9.91 2.85 -11.45
N ASN A 86 8.67 2.50 -11.18
CA ASN A 86 7.95 1.48 -11.92
C ASN A 86 6.67 2.07 -12.50
N ASN A 87 6.47 1.89 -13.80
CA ASN A 87 5.21 2.22 -14.46
C ASN A 87 4.26 1.03 -14.37
N VAL A 88 3.16 1.24 -13.64
CA VAL A 88 2.17 0.19 -13.34
C VAL A 88 0.77 0.70 -13.68
N ARG A 89 -0.03 -0.11 -14.36
CA ARG A 89 -1.41 0.25 -14.66
C ARG A 89 -2.32 0.30 -13.43
N ILE A 90 -3.43 1.01 -13.58
CA ILE A 90 -4.47 1.22 -12.55
C ILE A 90 -4.98 -0.13 -11.98
N GLU A 91 -5.08 -1.19 -12.80
CA GLU A 91 -5.61 -2.48 -12.35
C GLU A 91 -4.70 -3.21 -11.36
N HIS A 92 -3.43 -2.84 -11.33
CA HIS A 92 -2.40 -3.47 -10.50
C HIS A 92 -2.03 -2.63 -9.28
N VAL A 93 -2.84 -1.61 -8.98
CA VAL A 93 -2.60 -0.60 -7.95
C VAL A 93 -3.79 -0.60 -6.99
N LYS A 94 -3.51 -0.39 -5.70
CA LYS A 94 -4.51 -0.27 -4.63
C LYS A 94 -4.16 0.86 -3.68
N HIS A 95 -5.18 1.53 -3.14
CA HIS A 95 -4.99 2.48 -2.05
C HIS A 95 -4.40 1.79 -0.82
N SER A 96 -3.31 2.35 -0.30
CA SER A 96 -2.63 1.81 0.87
C SER A 96 -3.33 2.28 2.14
N LYS A 97 -3.71 1.34 3.02
CA LYS A 97 -4.32 1.66 4.32
C LYS A 97 -3.28 1.93 5.43
N CYS A 98 -2.00 1.69 5.14
CA CYS A 98 -0.90 1.79 6.10
C CYS A 98 -0.84 3.14 6.83
N ARG A 99 -1.19 4.23 6.12
CA ARG A 99 -1.09 5.60 6.63
C ARG A 99 -2.42 6.17 7.11
N GLU A 100 -3.54 5.51 6.80
CA GLU A 100 -4.89 6.01 7.09
C GLU A 100 -5.11 6.20 8.59
N ASP A 101 -4.72 5.22 9.40
CA ASP A 101 -4.84 5.28 10.87
C ASP A 101 -3.99 6.39 11.49
N PHE A 102 -2.80 6.62 10.93
CA PHE A 102 -1.93 7.69 11.39
C PHE A 102 -2.54 9.06 11.10
N LEU A 103 -3.04 9.28 9.87
CA LEU A 103 -3.68 10.54 9.49
C LEU A 103 -4.94 10.82 10.31
N ARG A 104 -5.76 9.80 10.53
CA ARG A 104 -6.96 9.88 11.38
C ARG A 104 -6.59 10.31 12.80
N ARG A 105 -5.52 9.74 13.36
CA ARG A 105 -5.01 10.14 14.68
C ARG A 105 -4.55 11.58 14.72
N VAL A 106 -3.70 12.02 13.77
CA VAL A 106 -3.20 13.40 13.72
C VAL A 106 -4.34 14.40 13.70
N LYS A 107 -5.40 14.11 12.91
CA LYS A 107 -6.61 14.95 12.85
C LYS A 107 -7.35 15.01 14.19
N ASN A 108 -7.43 13.89 14.91
CA ASN A 108 -8.10 13.84 16.22
C ASN A 108 -7.29 14.55 17.31
N GLU A 109 -5.98 14.37 17.32
CA GLU A 109 -5.06 15.03 18.26
C GLU A 109 -5.05 16.54 18.07
N HIS A 110 -5.07 17.03 16.83
CA HIS A 110 -5.18 18.46 16.53
C HIS A 110 -6.46 19.06 17.12
N LYS A 111 -7.60 18.40 16.89
CA LYS A 111 -8.91 18.83 17.43
C LYS A 111 -8.93 18.85 18.96
N LEU A 112 -8.27 17.89 19.61
CA LEU A 112 -8.18 17.85 21.07
C LEU A 112 -7.35 19.03 21.61
N LYS A 113 -6.22 19.32 20.95
CA LYS A 113 -5.35 20.45 21.31
C LYS A 113 -6.05 21.80 21.15
N GLU A 114 -6.86 21.98 20.10
CA GLU A 114 -7.63 23.22 19.90
C GLU A 114 -8.72 23.44 20.94
N LYS A 115 -9.32 22.36 21.46
CA LYS A 115 -10.35 22.42 22.50
C LYS A 115 -9.80 22.81 23.86
N VAL A 116 -8.61 22.33 24.21
CA VAL A 116 -7.96 22.57 25.50
C VAL A 116 -7.00 23.76 25.37
N LYS A 117 -7.55 24.98 25.37
CA LYS A 117 -6.75 26.21 25.36
C LYS A 117 -6.11 26.44 26.74
N GLY A 118 -4.82 26.74 26.76
CA GLY A 118 -4.11 27.16 27.98
C GLY A 118 -3.56 26.04 28.86
N VAL A 119 -3.80 24.76 28.53
CA VAL A 119 -3.25 23.61 29.28
C VAL A 119 -2.39 22.76 28.35
N TRP A 120 -1.21 22.35 28.82
CA TRP A 120 -0.36 21.43 28.08
C TRP A 120 -0.97 20.01 28.07
N VAL A 121 -1.21 19.46 26.89
CA VAL A 121 -1.79 18.12 26.71
C VAL A 121 -0.74 17.18 26.13
N ASN A 122 -0.53 16.04 26.79
CA ASN A 122 0.32 14.97 26.26
C ASN A 122 -0.43 14.16 25.19
N LEU A 123 -0.03 14.30 23.92
CA LEU A 123 -0.64 13.62 22.77
C LEU A 123 0.14 12.36 22.34
N LYS A 124 1.14 11.94 23.13
CA LYS A 124 1.93 10.75 22.83
C LYS A 124 1.13 9.48 23.12
N ARG A 125 1.28 8.47 22.25
CA ARG A 125 0.79 7.11 22.53
C ARG A 125 1.51 6.57 23.76
N GLN A 126 0.74 6.12 24.75
CA GLN A 126 1.29 5.44 25.92
C GLN A 126 1.30 3.93 25.67
N PRO A 127 2.36 3.22 26.06
CA PRO A 127 2.30 1.77 26.15
C PRO A 127 1.27 1.35 27.20
N GLU A 128 0.85 0.08 27.14
CA GLU A 128 -0.06 -0.45 28.14
C GLU A 128 0.59 -0.35 29.53
N PRO A 129 -0.06 0.32 30.51
CA PRO A 129 0.46 0.41 31.86
C PRO A 129 0.34 -0.95 32.58
N PRO A 130 1.09 -1.18 33.66
CA PRO A 130 0.90 -2.37 34.49
C PRO A 130 -0.56 -2.47 34.96
N LYS A 131 -1.06 -3.71 35.05
CA LYS A 131 -2.42 -3.98 35.51
C LYS A 131 -2.62 -3.38 36.91
N LYS A 132 -3.72 -2.67 37.10
CA LYS A 132 -4.10 -2.15 38.41
C LYS A 132 -4.41 -3.31 39.35
N VAL A 133 -4.16 -3.09 40.64
CA VAL A 133 -4.61 -4.02 41.67
C VAL A 133 -6.14 -4.03 41.65
N ASN A 134 -6.71 -5.21 41.45
CA ASN A 134 -8.15 -5.44 41.54
C ASN A 134 -8.40 -6.26 42.80
N PHE A 135 -9.40 -5.89 43.59
CA PHE A 135 -9.93 -6.77 44.62
C PHE A 135 -10.72 -7.87 43.90
N VAL A 136 -10.36 -9.12 44.18
CA VAL A 136 -11.09 -10.31 43.71
C VAL A 136 -12.03 -10.75 44.82
#